data_AF-A0A532AHR4-F1
#
_entry.id   AF-A0A532AHR4-F1
#
_cell.length_a   1.000
_cell.length_b   1.000
_cell.length_c   1.000
_cell.angle_alpha   90.00
_cell.angle_beta   90.00
_cell.angle_gamma   90.00
#
_symmetry.space_group_name_H-M   'P 1'
#
loop_
_entity.id
_entity.type
_entity.pdbx_description
1 polymer ?
#
loop_
_entity_poly.entity_id
_entity_poly.type
_entity_poly.pdbx_seq_one_letter_code
_entity_poly.pdbx_strand_id
1 'polypeptide(L)'
;RKALIGMRPDCIEDIIALVALYRPGPMENIPTYNARKHGEEEMASIHPKIDHLVKETQGVIVYQEQVMQIAQELSGYSLGEADLLRRAMGKKIRAEMDKQR
;
A
#
# COMPACT_ATOMS: atom_id res chain seq x y z
N ARG A 1 -17.85 0.37 12.12
CA ARG A 1 -17.66 0.09 13.57
C ARG A 1 -16.81 -1.15 13.82
N LYS A 2 -17.16 -2.33 13.26
CA LYS A 2 -16.35 -3.56 13.44
C LYS A 2 -14.86 -3.39 13.08
N ALA A 3 -14.55 -2.74 11.96
CA ALA A 3 -13.16 -2.51 11.55
C ALA A 3 -12.38 -1.60 12.53
N LEU A 4 -13.00 -0.55 13.06
CA LEU A 4 -12.38 0.34 14.06
C LEU A 4 -12.12 -0.39 15.39
N ILE A 5 -13.08 -1.21 15.84
CA ILE A 5 -12.92 -2.06 17.03
C ILE A 5 -11.83 -3.11 16.84
N GLY A 6 -11.77 -3.70 15.64
CA GLY A 6 -10.77 -4.70 15.27
C GLY A 6 -9.36 -4.12 15.15
N MET A 7 -9.21 -2.91 14.59
CA MET A 7 -7.89 -2.30 14.37
C MET A 7 -7.27 -1.78 15.67
N ARG A 8 -8.08 -1.30 16.62
CA ARG A 8 -7.63 -0.65 17.87
C ARG A 8 -6.58 0.43 17.57
N PRO A 9 -6.93 1.49 16.83
CA PRO A 9 -5.98 2.54 16.44
C PRO A 9 -5.39 3.23 17.67
N ASP A 10 -4.06 3.40 17.68
CA ASP A 10 -3.30 4.05 18.77
C ASP A 10 -2.51 5.27 18.28
N CYS A 11 -2.45 5.49 16.96
CA CYS A 11 -1.90 6.68 16.32
C CYS A 11 -2.84 7.24 15.24
N ILE A 12 -2.51 8.41 14.69
CA ILE A 12 -3.33 9.05 13.64
C ILE A 12 -3.21 8.30 12.30
N GLU A 13 -2.06 7.70 12.04
CA GLU A 13 -1.74 6.94 10.83
C GLU A 13 -2.69 5.76 10.66
N ASP A 14 -3.08 5.08 11.74
CA ASP A 14 -4.07 4.01 11.69
C ASP A 14 -5.45 4.50 11.25
N ILE A 15 -5.84 5.71 11.67
CA ILE A 15 -7.13 6.29 11.26
C ILE A 15 -7.09 6.57 9.76
N ILE A 16 -5.97 7.10 9.27
CA ILE A 16 -5.76 7.36 7.83
C ILE A 16 -5.79 6.03 7.05
N ALA A 17 -5.05 5.02 7.51
CA ALA A 17 -5.00 3.69 6.90
C ALA A 17 -6.40 3.04 6.88
N LEU A 18 -7.14 3.12 7.99
CA LEU A 18 -8.49 2.59 8.08
C LEU A 18 -9.42 3.24 7.06
N VAL A 19 -9.41 4.57 6.94
CA VAL A 19 -10.26 5.30 5.96
C VAL A 19 -9.89 4.94 4.53
N ALA A 20 -8.60 4.70 4.24
CA ALA A 20 -8.14 4.27 2.94
C ALA A 20 -8.54 2.81 2.63
N LEU A 21 -8.43 1.91 3.62
CA LEU A 21 -8.75 0.49 3.50
C LEU A 21 -10.26 0.21 3.50
N TYR A 22 -11.10 1.05 4.11
CA TYR A 22 -12.54 0.83 4.23
C TYR A 22 -13.32 1.16 2.93
N ARG A 23 -12.87 0.57 1.81
CA ARG A 23 -13.45 0.70 0.47
C ARG A 23 -13.54 -0.68 -0.21
N PRO A 24 -14.50 -0.90 -1.13
CA PRO A 24 -14.57 -2.15 -1.89
C PRO A 24 -13.24 -2.46 -2.60
N GLY A 25 -12.71 -3.68 -2.40
CA GLY A 25 -11.37 -4.07 -2.83
C GLY A 25 -10.37 -4.04 -1.66
N PRO A 26 -9.84 -2.86 -1.25
CA PRO A 26 -8.86 -2.78 -0.16
C PRO A 26 -9.35 -3.30 1.20
N MET A 27 -10.66 -3.38 1.42
CA MET A 27 -11.25 -3.86 2.67
C MET A 27 -10.85 -5.32 3.01
N GLU A 28 -10.50 -6.11 1.99
CA GLU A 28 -10.00 -7.48 2.15
C GLU A 28 -8.65 -7.53 2.88
N ASN A 29 -7.88 -6.42 2.89
CA ASN A 29 -6.60 -6.32 3.57
C ASN A 29 -6.71 -5.87 5.04
N ILE A 30 -7.89 -5.46 5.52
CA ILE A 30 -8.08 -5.04 6.92
C ILE A 30 -7.69 -6.16 7.92
N PRO A 31 -8.08 -7.44 7.72
CA PRO A 31 -7.65 -8.51 8.60
C PRO A 31 -6.13 -8.67 8.68
N THR A 32 -5.44 -8.64 7.54
CA THR A 32 -3.97 -8.75 7.47
C THR A 32 -3.29 -7.57 8.16
N TYR A 33 -3.77 -6.34 7.93
CA TYR A 33 -3.24 -5.17 8.62
C TYR A 33 -3.37 -5.30 10.14
N ASN A 34 -4.55 -5.72 10.63
CA ASN A 34 -4.79 -5.89 12.06
C ASN A 34 -3.92 -6.99 12.68
N ALA A 35 -3.81 -8.15 12.02
CA ALA A 35 -2.99 -9.26 12.49
C ALA A 35 -1.52 -8.85 12.64
N ARG A 36 -0.97 -8.14 11.64
CA ARG A 36 0.40 -7.62 11.70
C ARG A 36 0.60 -6.55 12.74
N LYS A 37 -0.34 -5.60 12.82
CA LYS A 37 -0.33 -4.55 13.85
C LYS A 37 -0.31 -5.16 15.26
N HIS A 38 -1.09 -6.22 15.49
CA HIS A 38 -1.21 -6.86 16.80
C HIS A 38 -0.12 -7.90 17.07
N GLY A 39 0.82 -8.09 16.15
CA GLY A 39 1.90 -9.07 16.28
C GLY A 39 1.45 -10.53 16.15
N GLU A 40 0.24 -10.77 15.63
CA GLU A 40 -0.30 -12.10 15.35
C GLU A 40 0.26 -12.69 14.05
N GLU A 41 0.73 -11.83 13.14
CA GLU A 41 1.40 -12.18 11.88
C GLU A 41 2.69 -11.36 11.74
N GLU A 42 3.79 -11.99 11.35
CA GLU A 42 5.02 -11.25 11.02
C GLU A 42 4.90 -10.57 9.66
N MET A 43 5.30 -9.30 9.58
CA MET A 43 5.40 -8.60 8.31
C MET A 43 6.57 -9.16 7.49
N ALA A 44 6.25 -9.84 6.39
CA ALA A 44 7.27 -10.28 5.45
C ALA A 44 7.97 -9.08 4.78
N SER A 45 9.29 -9.12 4.71
CA SER A 45 10.08 -8.19 3.88
C SER A 45 9.72 -8.41 2.41
N ILE A 46 9.35 -7.34 1.72
CA ILE A 46 9.05 -7.38 0.28
C ILE A 46 10.36 -7.18 -0.48
N HIS A 47 11.09 -6.12 -0.14
CA HIS A 47 12.39 -5.82 -0.70
C HIS A 47 13.11 -4.77 0.19
N PRO A 48 14.41 -4.93 0.50
CA PRO A 48 15.12 -4.07 1.46
C PRO A 48 15.01 -2.56 1.19
N LYS A 49 14.95 -2.17 -0.09
CA LYS A 49 14.79 -0.76 -0.50
C LYS A 49 13.41 -0.16 -0.21
N ILE A 50 12.35 -0.96 -0.09
CA ILE A 50 10.97 -0.46 0.03
C ILE A 50 10.30 -0.84 1.34
N ASP A 51 10.89 -1.74 2.13
CA ASP A 51 10.30 -2.16 3.41
C ASP A 51 10.00 -0.97 4.32
N HIS A 52 10.83 0.08 4.25
CA HIS A 52 10.61 1.33 4.99
C HIS A 52 9.36 2.09 4.52
N LEU A 53 8.99 2.02 3.23
CA LEU A 53 7.83 2.70 2.65
C LEU A 53 6.51 2.07 3.09
N VAL A 54 6.50 0.76 3.37
CA VAL A 54 5.30 -0.01 3.74
C VAL A 54 5.23 -0.33 5.23
N LYS A 55 6.27 0.02 6.00
CA LYS A 55 6.34 -0.25 7.43
C LYS A 55 5.18 0.37 8.20
N GLU A 56 4.85 1.63 7.91
CA GLU A 56 3.74 2.35 8.56
C GLU A 56 2.39 1.73 8.23
N THR A 57 2.27 1.06 7.09
CA THR A 57 1.05 0.41 6.64
C THR A 57 1.06 -1.11 6.82
N GLN A 58 1.92 -1.61 7.74
CA GLN A 58 2.02 -3.03 8.08
C GLN A 58 2.28 -3.93 6.85
N GLY A 59 3.07 -3.44 5.90
CA GLY A 59 3.40 -4.16 4.67
C GLY A 59 2.29 -4.17 3.62
N VAL A 60 1.17 -3.50 3.86
CA VAL A 60 0.07 -3.35 2.88
C VAL A 60 0.27 -2.08 2.09
N ILE A 61 0.26 -2.13 0.76
CA ILE A 61 0.32 -0.92 -0.07
C ILE A 61 -1.08 -0.30 -0.12
N VAL A 62 -1.25 0.82 0.58
CA VAL A 62 -2.55 1.48 0.77
C VAL A 62 -2.61 2.80 0.00
N TYR A 63 -1.51 3.52 -0.06
CA TYR A 63 -1.44 4.87 -0.61
C TYR A 63 -0.91 4.89 -2.04
N GLN A 64 -1.36 5.88 -2.82
CA GLN A 64 -0.89 6.06 -4.20
C GLN A 64 0.55 6.53 -4.23
N GLU A 65 0.93 7.32 -3.24
CA GLU A 65 2.26 7.83 -2.97
C GLU A 65 3.24 6.68 -2.72
N GLN A 66 2.83 5.63 -1.99
CA GLN A 66 3.65 4.42 -1.82
C GLN A 66 3.93 3.75 -3.16
N VAL A 67 2.94 3.61 -4.03
CA VAL A 67 3.13 3.04 -5.38
C VAL A 67 4.13 3.86 -6.18
N MET A 68 4.00 5.19 -6.12
CA MET A 68 4.90 6.09 -6.83
C MET A 68 6.34 5.98 -6.29
N GLN A 69 6.52 6.04 -4.97
CA GLN A 69 7.83 5.93 -4.32
C GLN A 69 8.50 4.58 -4.58
N ILE A 70 7.73 3.49 -4.56
CA ILE A 70 8.23 2.15 -4.92
C ILE A 70 8.77 2.13 -6.35
N ALA A 71 8.06 2.75 -7.31
CA ALA A 71 8.51 2.83 -8.69
C ALA A 71 9.81 3.65 -8.82
N GLN A 72 9.99 4.70 -8.01
CA GLN A 72 11.24 5.45 -7.98
C GLN A 72 12.40 4.63 -7.41
N GLU A 73 12.20 4.02 -6.25
CA GLU A 73 13.24 3.27 -5.51
C GLU A 73 13.70 2.00 -6.25
N LEU A 74 12.76 1.28 -6.87
CA LEU A 74 13.05 0.01 -7.54
C LEU A 74 13.42 0.17 -9.01
N SER A 75 12.77 1.10 -9.73
CA SER A 75 12.90 1.21 -11.19
C SER A 75 13.54 2.51 -11.65
N GLY A 76 13.90 3.42 -10.73
CA GLY A 76 14.57 4.68 -11.06
C GLY A 76 13.66 5.72 -11.72
N TYR A 77 12.34 5.57 -11.60
CA TYR A 77 11.38 6.49 -12.22
C TYR A 77 11.48 7.88 -11.61
N SER A 78 11.34 8.91 -12.44
CA SER A 78 11.01 10.25 -11.96
C SER A 78 9.60 10.29 -11.34
N LEU A 79 9.31 11.32 -10.54
CA LEU A 79 7.97 11.50 -9.96
C LEU A 79 6.88 11.60 -11.04
N GLY A 80 7.20 12.20 -12.19
CA GLY A 80 6.28 12.31 -13.32
C GLY A 80 5.99 10.95 -13.96
N GLU A 81 7.03 10.15 -14.21
CA GLU A 81 6.87 8.79 -14.75
C GLU A 81 6.12 7.88 -13.77
N ALA A 82 6.38 8.01 -12.47
CA ALA A 82 5.69 7.24 -11.45
C ALA A 82 4.18 7.54 -11.40
N ASP A 83 3.77 8.81 -11.58
CA ASP A 83 2.33 9.14 -11.70
C ASP A 83 1.74 8.59 -13.01
N LEU A 84 2.49 8.59 -14.11
CA LEU A 84 2.06 7.97 -15.36
C LEU A 84 1.82 6.46 -15.19
N LEU A 85 2.74 5.74 -14.53
CA LEU A 85 2.59 4.33 -14.18
C LEU A 85 1.33 4.10 -13.33
N ARG A 86 1.16 4.89 -12.25
CA ARG A 86 -0.02 4.81 -11.37
C ARG A 86 -1.33 4.96 -12.16
N ARG A 87 -1.39 5.91 -13.10
CA ARG A 87 -2.56 6.11 -13.97
C ARG A 87 -2.78 4.93 -14.92
N ALA A 88 -1.72 4.37 -15.49
CA ALA A 88 -1.79 3.21 -16.38
C ALA A 88 -2.34 1.97 -15.65
N MET A 89 -1.88 1.71 -14.43
CA MET A 89 -2.38 0.64 -13.56
C MET A 89 -3.88 0.81 -13.27
N GLY A 90 -4.31 2.02 -12.92
CA GLY A 90 -5.73 2.32 -12.64
C GLY A 90 -6.65 2.11 -13.84
N LYS A 91 -6.16 2.34 -15.07
CA LYS A 91 -6.92 2.11 -16.30
C LYS A 91 -6.84 0.68 -16.85
N LYS A 92 -6.00 -0.19 -16.27
CA LYS A 92 -5.73 -1.56 -16.74
C LYS A 92 -5.39 -1.63 -18.24
N ILE A 93 -4.68 -0.62 -18.77
CA ILE A 93 -4.31 -0.59 -20.19
C ILE A 93 -3.15 -1.54 -20.42
N ARG A 94 -3.46 -2.75 -20.87
CA ARG A 94 -2.49 -3.84 -21.05
C ARG A 94 -1.30 -3.46 -21.95
N ALA A 95 -1.57 -2.74 -23.04
CA ALA A 95 -0.52 -2.26 -23.95
C ALA A 95 0.47 -1.27 -23.32
N GLU A 96 0.05 -0.53 -22.29
CA GLU A 96 0.91 0.42 -21.58
C GLU A 96 1.67 -0.27 -20.44
N MET A 97 1.04 -1.26 -19.80
CA MET A 97 1.69 -2.12 -18.80
C MET A 97 2.82 -2.96 -19.42
N ASP A 98 2.64 -3.44 -20.65
CA ASP A 98 3.67 -4.23 -21.36
C ASP A 98 4.88 -3.38 -21.80
N LYS A 99 4.73 -2.05 -21.95
CA LYS A 99 5.85 -1.15 -22.24
C LYS A 99 6.71 -0.82 -21.02
N GLN A 100 6.18 -1.01 -19.82
CA GLN A 100 6.83 -0.68 -18.56
C GLN A 100 7.36 -1.92 -17.81
N ARG A 101 7.40 -3.06 -18.51
CA ARG A 101 7.76 -4.36 -17.94
C ARG A 101 9.25 -4.67 -18.08
#